data_AF-A0A1B2HC68-F1
#
_entry.id   AF-A0A1B2HC68-F1
#
_cell.length_a   1.000
_cell.length_b   1.000
_cell.length_c   1.000
_cell.angle_alpha   90.00
_cell.angle_beta   90.00
_cell.angle_gamma   90.00
#
_symmetry.space_group_name_H-M   'P 1'
#
loop_
_entity.id
_entity.type
_entity.pdbx_description
1 polymer ?
#
loop_
_entity_poly.entity_id
_entity_poly.type
_entity_poly.pdbx_seq_one_letter_code
_entity_poly.pdbx_strand_id
1 'polypeptide(L)'
;MPSVTVPVPARLEGRPRQGGLVVPWVSVQLGDGTFDFGNMHNTRASLCFVESRCQIDGQQIAPQPLVFFVSERSLEDLTTTEPPVHPECAAYSRRACPMVAGQMKRYRRTPSRAHGPAGEVCFDPGCECGGWVRTPGQGETNAGQPAQRWYMVWCRNFAITVPDEETRRHLATGAIPTGVSIGAKILDPLKIRPVA
;
A
#
# COMPACT_ATOMS: atom_id res chain seq x y z
N MET A 1 -27.77 -6.52 2.53
CA MET A 1 -27.39 -6.03 1.19
C MET A 1 -26.68 -7.18 0.48
N PRO A 2 -27.08 -7.57 -0.74
CA PRO A 2 -26.42 -8.67 -1.43
C PRO A 2 -24.95 -8.29 -1.64
N SER A 3 -24.04 -9.13 -1.14
CA SER A 3 -22.60 -8.92 -1.28
C SER A 3 -22.24 -9.11 -2.76
N VAL A 4 -22.08 -8.01 -3.49
CA VAL A 4 -21.50 -8.05 -4.83
C VAL A 4 -20.08 -8.59 -4.67
N THR A 5 -19.86 -9.83 -5.06
CA THR A 5 -18.54 -10.44 -5.06
C THR A 5 -17.77 -9.82 -6.21
N VAL A 6 -16.76 -9.00 -5.90
CA VAL A 6 -15.91 -8.40 -6.93
C VAL A 6 -15.06 -9.51 -7.55
N PRO A 7 -15.15 -9.77 -8.88
CA PRO A 7 -14.35 -10.80 -9.53
C PRO A 7 -12.85 -10.55 -9.29
N VAL A 8 -12.14 -11.58 -8.84
CA VAL A 8 -10.69 -11.54 -8.65
C VAL A 8 -10.02 -11.79 -9.99
N PRO A 9 -9.13 -10.91 -10.49
CA PRO A 9 -8.42 -11.13 -11.74
C PRO A 9 -7.42 -12.28 -11.61
N ALA A 10 -7.09 -12.94 -12.73
CA ALA A 10 -6.20 -14.11 -12.78
C ALA A 10 -4.86 -13.89 -12.05
N ARG A 11 -4.25 -12.71 -12.22
CA ARG A 11 -3.01 -12.30 -11.53
C ARG A 11 -3.08 -12.38 -10.00
N LEU A 12 -4.27 -12.24 -9.44
CA LEU A 12 -4.53 -12.24 -8.00
C LEU A 12 -5.09 -13.57 -7.49
N GLU A 13 -5.25 -14.59 -8.33
CA GLU A 13 -5.85 -15.88 -7.93
C GLU A 13 -5.05 -16.58 -6.83
N GLY A 14 -3.72 -16.56 -6.92
CA GLY A 14 -2.83 -17.15 -5.91
C GLY A 14 -2.62 -16.30 -4.66
N ARG A 15 -3.20 -15.09 -4.58
CA ARG A 15 -3.05 -14.25 -3.39
C ARG A 15 -3.98 -14.73 -2.27
N PRO A 16 -3.52 -14.69 -1.00
CA PRO A 16 -4.39 -14.96 0.14
C PRO A 16 -5.63 -14.06 0.13
N ARG A 17 -6.71 -14.54 0.75
CA ARG A 17 -7.96 -13.77 0.88
C ARG A 17 -8.38 -13.70 2.35
N GLN A 18 -8.90 -12.54 2.75
CA GLN A 18 -9.45 -12.33 4.09
C GLN A 18 -10.74 -11.51 3.98
N GLY A 19 -11.83 -12.00 4.58
CA GLY A 19 -13.14 -11.34 4.49
C GLY A 19 -13.67 -11.20 3.05
N GLY A 20 -13.29 -12.12 2.15
CA GLY A 20 -13.66 -12.08 0.74
C GLY A 20 -12.81 -11.15 -0.13
N LEU A 21 -11.82 -10.46 0.44
CA LEU A 21 -10.93 -9.53 -0.27
C LEU A 21 -9.56 -10.18 -0.50
N VAL A 22 -8.94 -9.89 -1.65
CA VAL A 22 -7.52 -10.20 -1.89
C VAL A 22 -6.68 -9.44 -0.88
N VAL A 23 -5.68 -10.12 -0.31
CA VAL A 23 -4.70 -9.53 0.59
C VAL A 23 -3.55 -8.91 -0.19
N PRO A 24 -3.36 -7.57 -0.15
CA PRO A 24 -2.19 -6.94 -0.74
C PRO A 24 -0.88 -7.55 -0.25
N TRP A 25 0.10 -7.67 -1.13
CA TRP A 25 1.43 -8.17 -0.77
C TRP A 25 2.11 -7.33 0.30
N VAL A 26 1.83 -6.02 0.30
CA VAL A 26 2.32 -5.09 1.34
C VAL A 26 1.56 -5.18 2.66
N SER A 27 0.45 -5.92 2.78
CA SER A 27 -0.25 -6.01 4.06
C SER A 27 0.59 -6.74 5.11
N VAL A 28 0.48 -6.30 6.37
CA VAL A 28 1.14 -6.94 7.51
C VAL A 28 0.41 -8.24 7.84
N GLN A 29 1.14 -9.35 7.93
CA GLN A 29 0.63 -10.60 8.49
C GLN A 29 0.90 -10.60 10.01
N LEU A 30 -0.12 -10.94 10.79
CA LEU A 30 -0.07 -11.02 12.24
C LEU A 30 0.30 -12.44 12.68
N GLY A 31 0.76 -12.59 13.92
CA GLY A 31 1.20 -13.89 14.44
C GLY A 31 0.12 -14.97 14.53
N ASP A 32 -1.16 -14.59 14.46
CA ASP A 32 -2.29 -15.52 14.37
C ASP A 32 -2.61 -15.96 12.93
N GLY A 33 -1.79 -15.53 11.95
CA GLY A 33 -1.96 -15.81 10.53
C GLY A 33 -2.95 -14.88 9.81
N THR A 34 -3.61 -13.96 10.51
CA THR A 34 -4.50 -12.97 9.90
C THR A 34 -3.72 -11.78 9.34
N PHE A 35 -4.38 -10.91 8.56
CA PHE A 35 -3.75 -9.75 7.92
C PHE A 35 -4.35 -8.43 8.39
N ASP A 36 -3.49 -7.42 8.55
CA ASP A 36 -3.92 -6.05 8.80
C ASP A 36 -4.01 -5.24 7.49
N PHE A 37 -5.22 -4.88 7.10
CA PHE A 37 -5.48 -4.01 5.95
C PHE A 37 -5.26 -2.52 6.24
N GLY A 38 -5.08 -2.14 7.51
CA GLY A 38 -4.84 -0.75 7.89
C GLY A 38 -3.36 -0.34 7.86
N ASN A 39 -2.44 -1.32 7.76
CA ASN A 39 -1.00 -1.11 7.80
C ASN A 39 -0.30 -1.75 6.61
N MET A 40 0.83 -1.14 6.24
CA MET A 40 1.75 -1.71 5.28
C MET A 40 3.02 -2.22 5.97
N HIS A 41 3.57 -3.29 5.44
CA HIS A 41 4.91 -3.74 5.69
C HIS A 41 5.89 -2.81 4.95
N ASN A 42 6.49 -1.85 5.66
CA ASN A 42 7.24 -0.77 5.05
C ASN A 42 8.46 -1.21 4.22
N THR A 43 9.11 -2.32 4.56
CA THR A 43 10.15 -2.90 3.69
C THR A 43 9.60 -3.37 2.34
N ARG A 44 8.44 -4.05 2.32
CA ARG A 44 7.76 -4.46 1.08
C ARG A 44 7.25 -3.25 0.29
N ALA A 45 6.70 -2.26 0.99
CA ALA A 45 6.31 -0.99 0.37
C ALA A 45 7.52 -0.27 -0.27
N SER A 46 8.67 -0.26 0.42
CA SER A 46 9.92 0.30 -0.11
C SER A 46 10.40 -0.47 -1.35
N LEU A 47 10.34 -1.80 -1.34
CA LEU A 47 10.61 -2.63 -2.52
C LEU A 47 9.69 -2.28 -3.69
N CYS A 48 8.41 -1.99 -3.44
CA CYS A 48 7.49 -1.55 -4.50
C CYS A 48 7.95 -0.26 -5.18
N PHE A 49 8.47 0.71 -4.43
CA PHE A 49 9.00 1.94 -5.01
C PHE A 49 10.36 1.73 -5.69
N VAL A 50 11.31 1.05 -5.03
CA VAL A 50 12.67 0.90 -5.57
C VAL A 50 12.71 0.00 -6.79
N GLU A 51 11.95 -1.10 -6.77
CA GLU A 51 11.97 -2.11 -7.83
C GLU A 51 10.73 -2.03 -8.75
N SER A 52 9.92 -0.98 -8.64
CA SER A 52 8.68 -0.82 -9.41
C SER A 52 7.75 -2.05 -9.33
N ARG A 53 7.52 -2.56 -8.12
CA ARG A 53 6.61 -3.70 -7.90
C ARG A 53 5.21 -3.24 -7.52
N CYS A 54 4.22 -4.05 -7.88
CA CYS A 54 2.84 -3.82 -7.48
C CYS A 54 2.62 -4.17 -6.02
N GLN A 55 2.03 -3.23 -5.26
CA GLN A 55 1.75 -3.46 -3.83
C GLN A 55 0.72 -4.57 -3.56
N ILE A 56 -0.07 -4.96 -4.57
CA ILE A 56 -1.12 -5.98 -4.40
C ILE A 56 -0.57 -7.40 -4.62
N ASP A 57 0.19 -7.63 -5.69
CA ASP A 57 0.68 -8.97 -6.06
C ASP A 57 2.18 -9.19 -5.78
N GLY A 58 2.95 -8.12 -5.54
CA GLY A 58 4.40 -8.17 -5.30
C GLY A 58 5.26 -8.34 -6.55
N GLN A 59 4.66 -8.45 -7.74
CA GLN A 59 5.38 -8.63 -9.00
C GLN A 59 5.84 -7.30 -9.59
N GLN A 60 6.92 -7.31 -10.38
CA GLN A 60 7.38 -6.13 -11.11
C GLN A 60 6.33 -5.63 -12.10
N ILE A 61 6.22 -4.31 -12.23
CA ILE A 61 5.33 -3.63 -13.17
C ILE A 61 6.17 -3.30 -14.41
N ALA A 62 6.25 -4.25 -15.34
CA ALA A 62 6.96 -4.07 -16.60
C ALA A 62 6.17 -4.62 -17.81
N PRO A 63 6.12 -3.87 -18.93
CA PRO A 63 6.37 -2.44 -19.06
C PRO A 63 5.20 -1.59 -18.51
N GLN A 64 5.46 -0.30 -18.31
CA GLN A 64 4.51 0.77 -17.95
C GLN A 64 3.19 0.73 -18.76
N PRO A 65 2.09 1.35 -18.25
CA PRO A 65 2.03 2.34 -17.17
C PRO A 65 1.91 1.77 -15.75
N LEU A 66 2.47 2.49 -14.77
CA LEU A 66 2.18 2.29 -13.36
C LEU A 66 0.87 3.01 -13.01
N VAL A 67 0.14 2.51 -12.02
CA VAL A 67 -1.01 3.21 -11.44
C VAL A 67 -0.76 3.45 -9.96
N PHE A 68 -0.97 4.68 -9.51
CA PHE A 68 -0.96 5.05 -8.11
C PHE A 68 -2.36 5.36 -7.62
N PHE A 69 -2.65 4.98 -6.37
CA PHE A 69 -3.77 5.54 -5.63
C PHE A 69 -3.29 6.80 -4.91
N VAL A 70 -3.97 7.92 -5.16
CA VAL A 70 -3.64 9.22 -4.60
C VAL A 70 -4.89 9.79 -3.93
N SER A 71 -4.78 10.21 -2.68
CA SER A 71 -5.91 10.84 -1.98
C SER A 71 -6.10 12.27 -2.46
N GLU A 72 -7.30 12.81 -2.29
CA GLU A 72 -7.64 14.17 -2.70
C GLU A 72 -6.66 15.23 -2.16
N ARG A 73 -6.23 15.11 -0.90
CA ARG A 73 -5.26 16.03 -0.30
C ARG A 73 -3.89 15.98 -0.98
N SER A 74 -3.46 14.82 -1.46
CA SER A 74 -2.13 14.64 -2.05
C SER A 74 -2.12 14.77 -3.58
N LEU A 75 -3.30 14.99 -4.18
CA LEU A 75 -3.44 15.10 -5.64
C LEU A 75 -2.79 16.37 -6.19
N GLU A 76 -2.89 17.49 -5.48
CA GLU A 76 -2.32 18.78 -5.91
C GLU A 76 -0.79 18.67 -6.09
N ASP A 77 -0.11 18.02 -5.14
CA ASP A 77 1.34 17.82 -5.18
C ASP A 77 1.78 16.58 -5.96
N LEU A 78 0.83 15.76 -6.43
CA LEU A 78 1.06 14.46 -7.04
C LEU A 78 1.99 13.56 -6.19
N THR A 79 1.80 13.59 -4.88
CA THR A 79 2.57 12.77 -3.94
C THR A 79 1.73 11.62 -3.40
N THR A 80 2.37 10.52 -3.04
CA THR A 80 1.68 9.42 -2.37
C THR A 80 2.65 8.56 -1.56
N THR A 81 2.15 7.98 -0.47
CA THR A 81 2.82 6.91 0.27
C THR A 81 2.28 5.53 -0.11
N GLU A 82 1.24 5.48 -0.95
CA GLU A 82 0.72 4.23 -1.51
C GLU A 82 1.63 3.78 -2.66
N PRO A 83 2.22 2.59 -2.62
CA PRO A 83 3.10 2.13 -3.69
C PRO A 83 2.33 1.85 -5.00
N PRO A 84 3.04 1.73 -6.14
CA PRO A 84 2.38 1.53 -7.42
C PRO A 84 1.67 0.19 -7.52
N VAL A 85 0.74 0.07 -8.46
CA VAL A 85 0.03 -1.18 -8.81
C VAL A 85 -0.05 -1.37 -10.33
N HIS A 86 -0.24 -2.62 -10.77
CA HIS A 86 -0.64 -2.88 -12.15
C HIS A 86 -2.03 -2.29 -12.44
N PRO A 87 -2.34 -1.91 -13.69
CA PRO A 87 -3.68 -1.42 -14.06
C PRO A 87 -4.83 -2.37 -13.69
N GLU A 88 -4.65 -3.69 -13.82
CA GLU A 88 -5.67 -4.68 -13.47
C GLU A 88 -5.86 -4.84 -11.95
N CYS A 89 -4.78 -4.80 -11.18
CA CYS A 89 -4.83 -4.74 -9.71
C CYS A 89 -5.54 -3.47 -9.25
N ALA A 90 -5.28 -2.35 -9.91
CA ALA A 90 -5.96 -1.08 -9.64
C ALA A 90 -7.46 -1.16 -9.94
N ALA A 91 -7.84 -1.80 -11.06
CA ALA A 91 -9.24 -2.01 -11.44
C ALA A 91 -10.00 -2.89 -10.43
N TYR A 92 -9.35 -3.92 -9.89
CA TYR A 92 -9.88 -4.73 -8.80
C TYR A 92 -10.06 -3.88 -7.53
N SER A 93 -9.00 -3.22 -7.06
CA SER A 93 -9.00 -2.44 -5.82
C SER A 93 -10.02 -1.29 -5.84
N ARG A 94 -10.23 -0.64 -7.00
CA ARG A 94 -11.29 0.36 -7.20
C ARG A 94 -12.69 -0.14 -6.82
N ARG A 95 -12.95 -1.44 -6.96
CA ARG A 95 -14.26 -2.05 -6.67
C ARG A 95 -14.27 -2.74 -5.31
N ALA A 96 -13.15 -3.38 -4.94
CA ALA A 96 -13.07 -4.27 -3.79
C ALA A 96 -12.67 -3.58 -2.49
N CYS A 97 -11.78 -2.57 -2.53
CA CYS A 97 -11.30 -1.90 -1.33
C CYS A 97 -12.37 -0.93 -0.81
N PRO A 98 -12.94 -1.12 0.40
CA PRO A 98 -14.02 -0.27 0.89
C PRO A 98 -13.64 1.21 1.04
N MET A 99 -12.37 1.51 1.34
CA MET A 99 -11.86 2.88 1.45
C MET A 99 -11.75 3.53 0.07
N VAL A 100 -11.03 2.89 -0.85
CA VAL A 100 -10.78 3.42 -2.19
C VAL A 100 -12.07 3.49 -3.01
N ALA A 101 -12.97 2.50 -2.88
CA ALA A 101 -14.27 2.47 -3.52
C ALA A 101 -15.30 3.46 -2.93
N GLY A 102 -14.93 4.26 -1.92
CA GLY A 102 -15.80 5.26 -1.30
C GLY A 102 -16.94 4.68 -0.44
N GLN A 103 -16.86 3.41 -0.07
CA GLN A 103 -17.88 2.74 0.77
C GLN A 103 -17.69 3.07 2.26
N MET A 104 -16.48 3.43 2.67
CA MET A 104 -16.18 3.91 4.02
C MET A 104 -16.32 5.42 4.10
N LYS A 105 -17.03 5.91 5.12
CA LYS A 105 -17.19 7.36 5.37
C LYS A 105 -16.09 7.97 6.22
N ARG A 106 -15.35 7.13 6.96
CA ARG A 106 -14.29 7.54 7.89
C ARG A 106 -13.20 6.48 7.93
N TYR A 107 -11.97 6.93 8.18
CA TYR A 107 -10.89 6.04 8.56
C TYR A 107 -11.18 5.40 9.91
N ARG A 108 -10.62 4.20 10.13
CA ARG A 108 -10.76 3.47 11.40
C ARG A 108 -10.23 4.33 12.55
N ARG A 109 -10.94 4.32 13.69
CA ARG A 109 -10.50 4.97 14.94
C ARG A 109 -9.66 4.05 15.81
N THR A 110 -10.03 2.77 15.83
CA THR A 110 -9.32 1.75 16.59
C THR A 110 -7.91 1.62 16.04
N PRO A 111 -6.88 1.54 16.91
CA PRO A 111 -5.53 1.27 16.47
C PRO A 111 -5.55 0.02 15.58
N SER A 112 -4.71 0.04 14.56
CA SER A 112 -4.48 -1.08 13.68
C SER A 112 -4.21 -2.34 14.51
N ARG A 113 -4.62 -3.52 14.00
CA ARG A 113 -4.58 -4.74 14.81
C ARG A 113 -3.12 -5.11 15.07
N ALA A 114 -2.61 -4.72 16.23
CA ALA A 114 -1.30 -5.10 16.75
C ALA A 114 -1.42 -6.04 17.97
N HIS A 115 -2.63 -6.46 18.35
CA HIS A 115 -2.81 -7.41 19.46
C HIS A 115 -2.62 -8.84 18.93
N GLY A 116 -1.49 -9.43 19.32
CA GLY A 116 -0.75 -10.58 18.77
C GLY A 116 0.74 -10.24 18.87
N PRO A 117 1.73 -11.10 18.53
CA PRO A 117 3.16 -10.73 18.56
C PRO A 117 3.54 -9.71 17.46
N ALA A 118 2.70 -8.71 17.24
CA ALA A 118 2.83 -7.62 16.29
C ALA A 118 3.17 -6.34 17.07
N GLY A 119 4.36 -5.79 16.84
CA GLY A 119 4.88 -4.64 17.61
C GLY A 119 6.01 -5.01 18.56
N GLU A 120 6.24 -6.30 18.80
CA GLU A 120 7.52 -6.82 19.27
C GLU A 120 8.42 -7.12 18.07
N VAL A 121 9.74 -7.01 18.23
CA VAL A 121 10.70 -7.43 17.21
C VAL A 121 10.40 -8.90 16.90
N CYS A 122 10.04 -9.23 15.65
CA CYS A 122 9.84 -10.60 15.26
C CYS A 122 11.19 -11.33 15.21
N PHE A 123 11.38 -12.29 16.11
CA PHE A 123 12.59 -13.12 16.19
C PHE A 123 12.45 -14.46 15.46
N ASP A 124 11.32 -14.72 14.80
CA ASP A 124 11.05 -15.99 14.12
C ASP A 124 11.93 -16.13 12.86
N PRO A 125 12.91 -17.06 12.86
CA PRO A 125 13.79 -17.30 11.72
C PRO A 125 12.99 -17.96 10.60
N GLY A 126 12.55 -17.14 9.64
CA GLY A 126 11.71 -17.58 8.51
C GLY A 126 10.43 -16.78 8.35
N CYS A 127 10.10 -15.89 9.29
CA CYS A 127 8.99 -14.95 9.11
C CYS A 127 9.28 -14.00 7.94
N GLU A 128 8.40 -13.98 6.93
CA GLU A 128 8.51 -13.01 5.84
C GLU A 128 8.27 -11.55 6.29
N CYS A 129 7.97 -11.33 7.57
CA CYS A 129 7.87 -10.01 8.20
C CYS A 129 9.24 -9.36 8.46
N GLY A 130 10.35 -10.12 8.38
CA GLY A 130 11.72 -9.58 8.42
C GLY A 130 12.02 -8.64 9.59
N GLY A 131 11.47 -8.91 10.78
CA GLY A 131 11.61 -8.02 11.94
C GLY A 131 10.76 -6.74 11.86
N TRP A 132 9.60 -6.78 11.19
CA TRP A 132 8.68 -5.65 11.08
C TRP A 132 8.42 -5.00 12.44
N VAL A 133 8.74 -3.71 12.54
CA VAL A 133 8.40 -2.85 13.66
C VAL A 133 7.41 -1.82 13.15
N ARG A 134 6.34 -1.58 13.90
CA ARG A 134 5.39 -0.50 13.62
C ARG A 134 6.16 0.83 13.59
N THR A 135 6.05 1.57 12.49
CA THR A 135 6.53 2.95 12.45
C THR A 135 5.57 3.83 13.26
N PRO A 136 6.03 4.52 14.31
CA PRO A 136 5.19 5.43 15.09
C PRO A 136 4.52 6.48 14.19
N GLY A 137 3.23 6.77 14.41
CA GLY A 137 2.48 7.75 13.62
C GLY A 137 1.91 7.25 12.29
N GLN A 138 2.31 6.07 11.80
CA GLN A 138 1.74 5.49 10.58
C GLN A 138 0.27 5.12 10.80
N GLY A 139 -0.63 5.66 9.98
CA GLY A 139 -2.08 5.45 10.10
C GLY A 139 -2.77 6.24 11.23
N GLU A 140 -2.01 6.79 12.19
CA GLU A 140 -2.54 7.58 13.31
C GLU A 140 -3.02 8.96 12.87
N THR A 141 -2.35 9.58 11.89
CA THR A 141 -2.68 10.92 11.38
C THR A 141 -4.09 11.01 10.80
N ASN A 142 -4.59 9.91 10.23
CA ASN A 142 -5.93 9.84 9.65
C ASN A 142 -6.96 9.19 10.59
N ALA A 143 -6.58 8.76 11.80
CA ALA A 143 -7.47 8.00 12.68
C ALA A 143 -8.78 8.76 12.95
N GLY A 144 -9.90 8.16 12.57
CA GLY A 144 -11.24 8.75 12.72
C GLY A 144 -11.57 9.95 11.83
N GLN A 145 -10.64 10.40 10.97
CA GLN A 145 -10.87 11.47 10.01
C GLN A 145 -11.92 11.05 8.96
N PRO A 146 -12.64 12.01 8.34
CA PRO A 146 -13.45 11.74 7.15
C PRO A 146 -12.66 11.02 6.07
N ALA A 147 -13.27 10.04 5.40
CA ALA A 147 -12.66 9.39 4.26
C ALA A 147 -12.44 10.41 3.14
N GLN A 148 -11.23 10.42 2.58
CA GLN A 148 -10.89 11.27 1.44
C GLN A 148 -11.42 10.64 0.15
N ARG A 149 -11.67 11.46 -0.87
CA ARG A 149 -11.81 10.95 -2.24
C ARG A 149 -10.46 10.40 -2.70
N TRP A 150 -10.51 9.36 -3.53
CA TRP A 150 -9.33 8.72 -4.09
C TRP A 150 -9.32 8.84 -5.60
N TYR A 151 -8.12 8.94 -6.14
CA TYR A 151 -7.85 9.06 -7.56
C TYR A 151 -6.88 7.97 -7.99
N MET A 152 -7.12 7.41 -9.16
CA MET A 152 -6.15 6.58 -9.88
C MET A 152 -5.35 7.48 -10.80
N VAL A 153 -4.03 7.49 -10.63
CA VAL A 153 -3.09 8.25 -11.45
C VAL A 153 -2.23 7.26 -12.22
N TRP A 154 -2.40 7.20 -13.54
CA TRP A 154 -1.51 6.47 -14.42
C TRP A 154 -0.31 7.36 -14.72
N CYS A 155 0.90 6.81 -14.64
CA CYS A 155 2.12 7.55 -14.95
C CYS A 155 3.16 6.70 -15.67
N ARG A 156 4.14 7.38 -16.25
CA ARG A 156 5.35 6.74 -16.78
C ARG A 156 6.41 6.58 -15.71
N ASN A 157 6.61 7.58 -14.87
CA ASN A 157 7.70 7.54 -13.90
C ASN A 157 7.31 8.19 -12.58
N PHE A 158 8.18 8.08 -11.58
CA PHE A 158 8.06 8.78 -10.32
C PHE A 158 9.45 8.98 -9.71
N ALA A 159 9.59 9.97 -8.85
CA ALA A 159 10.75 10.14 -8.00
C ALA A 159 10.41 9.62 -6.61
N ILE A 160 11.31 8.83 -6.01
CA ILE A 160 11.15 8.38 -4.62
C ILE A 160 11.29 9.57 -3.67
N THR A 161 10.36 9.70 -2.73
CA THR A 161 10.42 10.66 -1.63
C THR A 161 10.78 9.93 -0.33
N VAL A 162 11.65 10.53 0.47
CA VAL A 162 12.18 9.93 1.71
C VAL A 162 11.93 10.85 2.90
N PRO A 163 11.81 10.30 4.12
CA PRO A 163 11.55 11.10 5.32
C PRO A 163 12.76 11.91 5.78
N ASP A 164 13.99 11.45 5.49
CA ASP A 164 15.23 12.04 5.99
C ASP A 164 16.43 11.81 5.05
N GLU A 165 17.54 12.47 5.36
CA GLU A 165 18.79 12.40 4.59
C GLU A 165 19.53 11.07 4.76
N GLU A 166 19.36 10.38 5.90
CA GLU A 166 19.97 9.08 6.13
C GLU A 166 19.37 8.03 5.18
N THR A 167 18.04 7.99 5.08
CA THR A 167 17.31 7.15 4.14
C THR A 167 17.71 7.45 2.70
N ARG A 168 17.92 8.73 2.36
CA ARG A 168 18.41 9.13 1.02
C ARG A 168 19.78 8.52 0.73
N ARG A 169 20.71 8.60 1.69
CA ARG A 169 22.06 8.04 1.55
C ARG A 169 22.04 6.53 1.42
N HIS A 170 21.21 5.84 2.19
CA HIS A 170 21.02 4.39 2.04
C HIS A 170 20.48 4.00 0.66
N LEU A 171 19.48 4.72 0.13
CA LEU A 171 19.00 4.45 -1.24
C LEU A 171 20.09 4.71 -2.30
N ALA A 172 20.93 5.72 -2.12
CA ALA A 172 21.99 6.07 -3.06
C ALA A 172 23.07 4.97 -3.20
N THR A 173 23.22 4.09 -2.20
CA THR A 173 24.10 2.92 -2.30
C THR A 173 23.43 1.70 -2.97
N GLY A 174 22.16 1.82 -3.36
CA GLY A 174 21.35 0.72 -3.89
C GLY A 174 20.72 -0.15 -2.80
N ALA A 175 20.82 0.23 -1.52
CA ALA A 175 20.19 -0.52 -0.44
C ALA A 175 18.68 -0.24 -0.36
N ILE A 176 17.92 -1.23 0.09
CA ILE A 176 16.48 -1.10 0.35
C ILE A 176 16.26 -0.66 1.81
N PRO A 177 15.62 0.49 2.06
CA PRO A 177 15.26 0.92 3.40
C PRO A 177 14.37 -0.12 4.08
N THR A 178 14.78 -0.57 5.26
CA THR A 178 14.03 -1.55 6.06
C THR A 178 13.25 -0.83 7.14
N GLY A 179 11.96 -1.10 7.24
CA GLY A 179 11.09 -0.50 8.28
C GLY A 179 10.79 1.00 8.12
N VAL A 180 11.31 1.66 7.08
CA VAL A 180 11.12 3.09 6.82
C VAL A 180 9.95 3.31 5.85
N SER A 181 9.05 4.23 6.19
CA SER A 181 7.99 4.68 5.28
C SER A 181 8.57 5.69 4.28
N ILE A 182 8.66 5.29 3.02
CA ILE A 182 9.00 6.17 1.89
C ILE A 182 7.77 6.37 0.99
N GLY A 183 7.86 7.29 0.04
CA GLY A 183 6.77 7.58 -0.89
C GLY A 183 7.28 7.85 -2.30
N ALA A 184 6.40 8.43 -3.10
CA ALA A 184 6.68 8.87 -4.45
C ALA A 184 6.11 10.26 -4.72
N LYS A 185 6.84 11.03 -5.53
CA LYS A 185 6.30 12.12 -6.33
C LYS A 185 6.11 11.61 -7.74
N ILE A 186 4.87 11.57 -8.20
CA ILE A 186 4.52 11.08 -9.53
C ILE A 186 5.06 12.07 -10.58
N LEU A 187 5.74 11.53 -11.59
CA LEU A 187 6.26 12.27 -12.73
C LEU A 187 5.48 11.85 -13.98
N ASP A 188 5.28 12.77 -14.92
CA ASP A 188 4.63 12.49 -16.21
C ASP A 188 3.27 11.75 -16.08
N PRO A 189 2.28 12.36 -15.41
CA PRO A 189 0.95 11.76 -15.31
C PRO A 189 0.33 11.65 -16.70
N LEU A 190 -0.08 10.43 -17.06
CA LEU A 190 -0.73 10.12 -18.34
C LEU A 190 -2.24 10.29 -18.27
N LYS A 191 -2.82 9.96 -17.12
CA LYS A 191 -4.25 9.95 -16.91
C LYS A 191 -4.53 10.04 -15.41
N ILE A 192 -5.50 10.86 -15.03
CA ILE A 192 -6.02 10.93 -13.67
C ILE A 192 -7.51 10.61 -13.74
N ARG A 193 -8.01 9.74 -12.86
CA ARG A 193 -9.44 9.44 -12.75
C ARG A 193 -9.88 9.38 -11.30
N PRO A 194 -11.01 10.02 -10.93
CA PRO A 194 -11.64 9.74 -9.65
C PRO A 194 -12.06 8.25 -9.62
N VAL A 195 -11.95 7.64 -8.44
CA VAL A 195 -12.32 6.24 -8.24
C VAL A 195 -13.84 6.09 -8.10
N ALA A 196 -14.45 6.97 -7.32
CA ALA A 196 -15.89 7.03 -7.01
C ALA A 196 -16.46 8.40 -7.39
#